data_AF-A0A3D0TZ09-F1
#
_entry.id   AF-A0A3D0TZ09-F1
#
_cell.length_a   1.000
_cell.length_b   1.000
_cell.length_c   1.000
_cell.angle_alpha   90.00
_cell.angle_beta   90.00
_cell.angle_gamma   90.00
#
_symmetry.space_group_name_H-M   'P 1'
#
loop_
_entity.id
_entity.type
_entity.pdbx_description
1 polymer ?
#
loop_
_entity_poly.entity_id
_entity_poly.type
_entity_poly.pdbx_seq_one_letter_code
_entity_poly.pdbx_strand_id
1 'polypeptide(L)'
;MLLYLPVLVSVPSSQAAVDEPGVVTVAPAAPRVGTRLSASLADPDGGVAGVRWQWRSSTNGADHTDIGGATAASYTLQPDDAGSTLHAVASYADAHGPGKTAASVPTAAVLAVPP
;
A
#
# COMPACT_ATOMS: atom_id res chain seq x y z
N MET A 1 2.65 -57.37 -15.33
CA MET A 1 2.78 -55.96 -15.74
C MET A 1 2.19 -55.11 -14.61
N LEU A 2 3.04 -54.57 -13.73
CA LEU A 2 2.60 -53.74 -12.61
C LEU A 2 2.50 -52.29 -13.10
N LEU A 3 1.30 -51.72 -13.07
CA LEU A 3 1.05 -50.32 -13.43
C LEU A 3 1.39 -49.44 -12.21
N TYR A 4 2.40 -48.58 -12.33
CA TYR A 4 2.68 -47.51 -11.36
C TYR A 4 1.83 -46.29 -11.73
N LEU A 5 0.89 -45.90 -10.85
CA LEU A 5 0.32 -44.54 -10.90
C LEU A 5 1.35 -43.58 -10.32
N PRO A 6 1.75 -42.51 -11.02
CA PRO A 6 2.55 -41.47 -10.38
C PRO A 6 1.69 -40.77 -9.32
N VAL A 7 2.15 -40.80 -8.07
CA VAL A 7 1.66 -39.89 -7.04
C VAL A 7 2.08 -38.49 -7.48
N LEU A 8 1.13 -37.65 -7.87
CA LEU A 8 1.37 -36.22 -8.04
C LEU A 8 1.73 -35.65 -6.66
N VAL A 9 3.02 -35.56 -6.35
CA VAL A 9 3.48 -34.71 -5.26
C VAL A 9 3.26 -33.29 -5.76
N SER A 10 2.17 -32.66 -5.33
CA SER A 10 2.00 -31.22 -5.47
C SER A 10 3.08 -30.58 -4.59
N VAL A 11 4.25 -30.29 -5.18
CA VAL A 11 5.24 -29.42 -4.52
C VAL A 11 4.52 -28.10 -4.28
N PRO A 12 4.38 -27.63 -3.03
CA PRO A 12 3.90 -26.28 -2.80
C PRO A 12 4.84 -25.34 -3.56
N SER A 13 4.27 -24.38 -4.28
CA SER A 13 5.00 -23.30 -4.93
C SER A 13 5.96 -22.71 -3.90
N SER A 14 7.26 -22.68 -4.22
CA SER A 14 8.31 -22.15 -3.33
C SER A 14 8.06 -20.71 -2.87
N GLN A 15 7.15 -20.00 -3.55
CA GLN A 15 6.68 -18.66 -3.23
C GLN A 15 5.84 -18.60 -1.94
N ALA A 16 5.13 -19.67 -1.55
CA ALA A 16 4.35 -19.66 -0.30
C ALA A 16 5.20 -19.90 0.96
N ALA A 17 6.53 -20.02 0.83
CA ALA A 17 7.45 -20.32 1.92
C ALA A 17 8.45 -19.19 2.20
N VAL A 18 8.58 -18.23 1.30
CA VAL A 18 9.33 -16.99 1.53
C VAL A 18 8.32 -15.95 2.00
N ASP A 19 8.75 -15.06 2.88
CA ASP A 19 7.94 -13.94 3.37
C ASP A 19 8.22 -12.73 2.47
N GLU A 20 7.22 -12.33 1.68
CA GLU A 20 7.30 -11.24 0.72
C GLU A 20 6.62 -9.97 1.28
N PRO A 21 7.24 -8.79 1.13
CA PRO A 21 6.59 -7.56 1.55
C PRO A 21 5.41 -7.20 0.64
N GLY A 22 4.35 -6.72 1.26
CA GLY A 22 3.19 -6.18 0.57
C GLY A 22 3.51 -4.89 -0.18
N VAL A 23 2.69 -4.62 -1.19
CA VAL A 23 2.81 -3.47 -2.08
C VAL A 23 1.61 -2.58 -1.89
N VAL A 24 1.86 -1.33 -1.49
CA VAL A 24 0.82 -0.29 -1.45
C VAL A 24 0.84 0.52 -2.74
N THR A 25 -0.32 0.66 -3.36
CA THR A 25 -0.54 1.52 -4.53
C THR A 25 -1.49 2.65 -4.19
N VAL A 26 -1.19 3.85 -4.68
CA VAL A 26 -2.03 5.05 -4.50
C VAL A 26 -2.44 5.58 -5.88
N ALA A 27 -3.72 5.92 -6.01
CA ALA A 27 -4.25 6.55 -7.21
C ALA A 27 -5.17 7.75 -6.88
N PRO A 28 -5.19 8.80 -7.72
CA PRO A 28 -4.29 9.03 -8.87
C PRO A 28 -2.87 9.46 -8.44
N ALA A 29 -1.87 9.18 -9.29
CA ALA A 29 -0.47 9.52 -9.03
C ALA A 29 -0.15 11.01 -9.22
N ALA A 30 -0.94 11.75 -10.01
CA ALA A 30 -0.76 13.19 -10.24
C ALA A 30 -2.02 13.96 -9.79
N PRO A 31 -2.20 14.16 -8.48
CA PRO A 31 -3.44 14.68 -7.96
C PRO A 31 -3.48 16.21 -7.87
N ARG A 32 -4.69 16.73 -7.63
CA ARG A 32 -4.96 18.15 -7.39
C ARG A 32 -5.78 18.28 -6.11
N VAL A 33 -5.72 19.44 -5.46
CA VAL A 33 -6.57 19.75 -4.29
C VAL A 33 -8.04 19.39 -4.59
N GLY A 34 -8.72 18.79 -3.60
CA GLY A 34 -10.09 18.29 -3.72
C GLY A 34 -10.21 16.88 -4.34
N THR A 35 -9.13 16.33 -4.90
CA THR A 35 -9.13 14.95 -5.42
C THR A 35 -9.09 13.94 -4.27
N ARG A 36 -9.90 12.88 -4.37
CA ARG A 36 -9.82 11.72 -3.47
C ARG A 36 -8.73 10.76 -3.91
N LEU A 37 -7.67 10.66 -3.11
CA LEU A 37 -6.70 9.58 -3.20
C LEU A 37 -7.29 8.29 -2.64
N SER A 38 -6.97 7.16 -3.28
CA SER A 38 -7.32 5.82 -2.81
C SER A 38 -6.05 4.98 -2.72
N ALA A 39 -5.86 4.30 -1.60
CA ALA A 39 -4.78 3.36 -1.34
C ALA A 39 -5.31 1.93 -1.36
N SER A 40 -4.52 1.02 -1.94
CA SER A 40 -4.76 -0.41 -1.91
C SER A 40 -3.50 -1.16 -1.52
N LEU A 41 -3.66 -2.28 -0.83
CA LEU A 41 -2.59 -3.17 -0.41
C LEU A 41 -2.81 -4.54 -1.08
N ALA A 42 -1.76 -5.05 -1.72
CA ALA A 42 -1.70 -6.42 -2.17
C ALA A 42 -0.43 -7.06 -1.60
N ASP A 43 -0.51 -8.32 -1.21
CA ASP A 43 0.61 -9.06 -0.67
C ASP A 43 0.74 -10.39 -1.42
N PRO A 44 1.93 -10.74 -1.96
CA PRO A 44 2.14 -11.99 -2.70
C PRO A 44 1.81 -13.26 -1.89
N ASP A 45 1.94 -13.20 -0.57
CA ASP A 45 1.69 -14.33 0.33
C ASP A 45 0.20 -14.52 0.63
N GLY A 46 -0.61 -13.51 0.30
CA GLY A 46 -2.04 -13.49 0.58
C GLY A 46 -2.33 -13.41 2.09
N GLY A 47 -3.55 -13.78 2.49
CA GLY A 47 -3.95 -13.73 3.89
C GLY A 47 -4.01 -12.32 4.51
N VAL A 48 -4.01 -11.27 3.67
CA VAL A 48 -4.03 -9.87 4.14
C VAL A 48 -5.23 -9.62 5.05
N ALA A 49 -4.95 -9.21 6.28
CA ALA A 49 -5.96 -8.93 7.30
C ALA A 49 -5.57 -7.73 8.17
N GLY A 50 -6.60 -7.12 8.79
CA GLY A 50 -6.40 -6.12 9.83
C GLY A 50 -5.77 -4.79 9.37
N VAL A 51 -5.85 -4.45 8.08
CA VAL A 51 -5.17 -3.28 7.52
C VAL A 51 -5.54 -1.99 8.25
N ARG A 52 -4.51 -1.23 8.62
CA ARG A 52 -4.58 0.13 9.16
C ARG A 52 -3.78 1.06 8.29
N TRP A 53 -4.29 2.26 8.06
CA TRP A 53 -3.68 3.24 7.17
C TRP A 53 -3.22 4.46 7.97
N GLN A 54 -2.18 5.11 7.46
CA GLN A 54 -1.80 6.47 7.82
C GLN A 54 -1.30 7.18 6.56
N TRP A 55 -1.89 8.32 6.23
CA TRP A 55 -1.39 9.19 5.18
C TRP A 55 -0.31 10.12 5.71
N ARG A 56 0.72 10.35 4.90
CA ARG A 56 1.80 11.27 5.22
C ARG A 56 2.06 12.23 4.08
N SER A 57 2.42 13.45 4.42
CA SER A 57 2.84 14.48 3.48
C SER A 57 4.33 14.74 3.56
N SER A 58 4.92 15.23 2.47
CA SER A 58 6.30 15.72 2.43
C SER A 58 6.43 16.90 1.48
N THR A 59 7.13 17.94 1.92
CA THR A 59 7.45 19.13 1.12
C THR A 59 8.80 19.05 0.43
N ASN A 60 9.70 18.16 0.89
CA ASN A 60 11.05 18.00 0.36
C ASN A 60 11.31 16.61 -0.24
N GLY A 61 10.34 15.70 -0.19
CA GLY A 61 10.43 14.33 -0.69
C GLY A 61 11.26 13.38 0.18
N ALA A 62 11.74 13.82 1.34
CA ALA A 62 12.58 13.02 2.24
C ALA A 62 11.98 12.93 3.66
N ASP A 63 11.55 14.06 4.21
CA ASP A 63 10.92 14.12 5.52
C ASP A 63 9.42 13.99 5.37
N HIS A 64 8.85 13.03 6.09
CA HIS A 64 7.43 12.70 6.03
C HIS A 64 6.74 12.97 7.36
N THR A 65 5.63 13.70 7.31
CA THR A 65 4.82 14.03 8.49
C THR A 65 3.44 13.38 8.37
N ASP A 66 2.95 12.80 9.46
CA ASP A 66 1.60 12.23 9.49
C ASP A 66 0.55 13.34 9.33
N ILE A 67 -0.41 13.10 8.42
CA ILE A 67 -1.61 13.93 8.31
C ILE A 67 -2.58 13.50 9.40
N GLY A 68 -2.87 14.39 10.34
CA GLY A 68 -3.69 14.10 11.51
C GLY A 68 -5.06 13.52 11.15
N GLY A 69 -5.39 12.34 11.70
CA GLY A 69 -6.67 11.67 11.49
C GLY A 69 -6.86 10.97 10.14
N ALA A 70 -5.90 11.11 9.20
CA ALA A 70 -5.96 10.48 7.88
C ALA A 70 -5.62 8.98 7.95
N THR A 71 -6.56 8.19 8.48
CA THR A 71 -6.38 6.76 8.82
C THR A 71 -7.23 5.81 7.98
N ALA A 72 -7.98 6.34 7.00
CA ALA A 72 -8.75 5.56 6.06
C ALA A 72 -7.89 5.18 4.83
N ALA A 73 -8.31 4.13 4.11
CA ALA A 73 -7.75 3.76 2.81
C ALA A 73 -7.94 4.84 1.73
N SER A 74 -8.59 5.95 2.06
CA SER A 74 -8.76 7.09 1.17
C SER A 74 -8.59 8.38 1.91
N TYR A 75 -8.09 9.38 1.20
CA TYR A 75 -7.90 10.72 1.72
C TYR A 75 -8.30 11.74 0.65
N THR A 76 -9.11 12.73 1.01
CA THR A 76 -9.47 13.82 0.11
C THR A 76 -8.52 14.97 0.35
N LEU A 77 -7.79 15.34 -0.69
CA LEU A 77 -6.77 16.38 -0.60
C LEU A 77 -7.36 17.73 -0.19
N GLN A 78 -6.76 18.33 0.81
CA GLN A 78 -7.10 19.64 1.33
C GLN A 78 -6.22 20.72 0.69
N PRO A 79 -6.62 22.00 0.76
CA PRO A 79 -5.79 23.10 0.27
C PRO A 79 -4.37 23.11 0.85
N ASP A 80 -4.22 22.72 2.11
CA ASP A 80 -2.93 22.70 2.83
C ASP A 80 -1.96 21.63 2.29
N ASP A 81 -2.47 20.65 1.53
CA ASP A 81 -1.63 19.62 0.89
C ASP A 81 -0.95 20.13 -0.39
N ALA A 82 -1.34 21.30 -0.92
CA ALA A 82 -0.80 21.83 -2.16
C ALA A 82 0.73 21.99 -2.10
N GLY A 83 1.41 21.55 -3.15
CA GLY A 83 2.88 21.55 -3.24
C GLY A 83 3.57 20.39 -2.52
N SER A 84 2.86 19.64 -1.66
CA SER A 84 3.40 18.45 -1.01
C SER A 84 3.20 17.19 -1.87
N THR A 85 4.04 16.19 -1.66
CA THR A 85 3.78 14.81 -2.11
C THR A 85 3.10 14.04 -0.99
N LEU A 86 2.23 13.09 -1.34
CA LEU A 86 1.56 12.24 -0.36
C LEU A 86 1.92 10.78 -0.60
N HIS A 87 1.99 10.01 0.48
CA HIS A 87 2.01 8.55 0.40
C HIS A 87 1.16 7.95 1.53
N ALA A 88 0.75 6.70 1.33
CA ALA A 88 0.02 5.93 2.33
C ALA A 88 0.94 4.86 2.92
N VAL A 89 0.89 4.71 4.24
CA VAL A 89 1.54 3.61 4.96
C VAL A 89 0.46 2.68 5.48
N ALA A 90 0.60 1.38 5.18
CA ALA A 90 -0.24 0.32 5.70
C ALA A 90 0.51 -0.43 6.81
N SER A 91 -0.19 -0.76 7.89
CA SER A 91 0.19 -1.86 8.78
C SER A 91 -0.85 -2.97 8.71
N TYR A 92 -0.41 -4.23 8.67
CA TYR A 92 -1.27 -5.36 8.38
C TYR A 92 -0.68 -6.69 8.91
N ALA A 93 -1.46 -7.76 8.76
CA ALA A 93 -1.02 -9.14 8.89
C ALA A 93 -1.22 -9.88 7.57
N ASP A 94 -0.40 -10.89 7.30
CA ASP A 94 -0.51 -11.77 6.14
C ASP A 94 -0.45 -13.25 6.55
N ALA A 95 -0.28 -14.14 5.56
CA ALA A 95 -0.15 -15.59 5.78
C ALA A 95 1.06 -15.99 6.65
N HIS A 96 2.09 -15.14 6.75
CA HIS A 96 3.29 -15.37 7.55
C HIS A 96 3.20 -14.75 8.95
N GLY A 97 2.24 -13.86 9.20
CA GLY A 97 1.88 -13.38 10.54
C GLY A 97 1.62 -11.87 10.62
N PRO A 98 1.44 -11.33 11.84
CA PRO A 98 1.20 -9.91 12.05
C PRO A 98 2.49 -9.08 12.03
N GLY A 99 2.34 -7.75 12.03
CA GLY A 99 3.45 -6.81 12.21
C GLY A 99 4.11 -6.36 10.91
N LYS A 100 3.42 -6.55 9.78
CA LYS A 100 3.89 -6.12 8.46
C LYS A 100 3.60 -4.65 8.24
N THR A 101 4.47 -4.00 7.47
CA THR A 101 4.31 -2.61 7.06
C THR A 101 4.73 -2.41 5.62
N ALA A 102 3.95 -1.65 4.86
CA ALA A 102 4.27 -1.29 3.49
C ALA A 102 3.92 0.18 3.24
N ALA A 103 4.74 0.87 2.44
CA ALA A 103 4.52 2.27 2.06
C ALA A 103 4.35 2.37 0.54
N SER A 104 3.47 3.26 0.09
CA SER A 104 3.34 3.54 -1.33
C SER A 104 4.51 4.38 -1.83
N VAL A 105 4.73 4.36 -3.15
CA VAL A 105 5.48 5.43 -3.80
C VAL A 105 4.73 6.76 -3.56
N PRO A 106 5.45 7.87 -3.28
CA PRO A 106 4.82 9.18 -3.18
C PRO A 106 4.13 9.60 -4.49
N THR A 107 3.03 10.33 -4.38
CA THR A 107 2.41 11.00 -5.52
C THR A 107 3.35 12.07 -6.09
N ALA A 108 3.06 12.54 -7.30
CA ALA A 108 3.54 13.85 -7.70
C ALA A 108 3.03 14.94 -6.73
N ALA A 109 3.69 16.10 -6.74
CA ALA A 109 3.27 17.23 -5.93
C ALA A 109 1.82 17.61 -6.24
N VAL A 110 1.02 17.81 -5.20
CA VAL A 110 -0.39 18.17 -5.31
C VAL A 110 -0.52 19.55 -5.96
N LEU A 111 -1.24 19.62 -7.07
CA LEU A 111 -1.49 20.90 -7.73
C LEU A 111 -2.62 21.65 -7.01
N ALA A 112 -2.42 22.96 -6.79
CA ALA A 112 -3.46 23.84 -6.28
C ALA A 112 -4.63 23.99 -7.29
N VAL A 113 -5.82 24.31 -6.78
CA VAL A 113 -6.93 24.77 -7.65
C VAL A 113 -6.70 26.26 -7.94
N PRO A 114 -6.70 26.70 -9.21
CA PRO A 114 -6.67 28.11 -9.56
C PRO A 114 -7.88 28.86 -8.96
N PRO A 115 -7.72 30.14 -8.58
CA PRO A 115 -8.83 30.96 -8.08
C PRO A 115 -9.91 31.24 -9.13
#